data_AF-A0A7X9ULW3-F1
#
_entry.id   AF-A0A7X9ULW3-F1
#
_cell.length_a   1.000
_cell.length_b   1.000
_cell.length_c   1.000
_cell.angle_alpha   90.00
_cell.angle_beta   90.00
_cell.angle_gamma   90.00
#
_symmetry.space_group_name_H-M   'P 1'
#
loop_
_entity.id
_entity.type
_entity.pdbx_description
1 polymer ?
#
loop_
_entity_poly.entity_id
_entity_poly.type
_entity_poly.pdbx_seq_one_letter_code
_entity_poly.pdbx_strand_id
1 'polypeptide(L)'
;MNSISPATKSSFTPGNQVSNRDKEIQRLMQQKVRLNEEMQGVKSNDELDTKTKAQRIKSLTNSISQIDSQIAQIKSEELQEKNKLRQPEKAQQQQPKPTDETQASSLDHLIKHSQTYDQLGKLVGLRDRMQGSIQTTEGETRFDRLVLEINPPGNELDLGKSMMLENSERTVFQAKREVVQDIHSQLSKVDQKIGDLIKEIHQPAPKEKVQPPSSAASGKEDQEVNEGKKTGSKEKPSDGGTTDQEAGNGPQTPASASPAASYPSVDIRI
;
A
#
# COMPACT_ATOMS: atom_id res chain seq x y z
N MET A 1 12.49 -54.38 49.46
CA MET A 1 13.49 -53.53 48.78
C MET A 1 12.85 -53.03 47.50
N ASN A 2 13.05 -51.76 47.14
CA ASN A 2 12.24 -51.11 46.11
C ASN A 2 12.90 -51.21 44.73
N SER A 3 12.15 -51.69 43.74
CA SER A 3 12.54 -51.62 42.33
C SER A 3 12.29 -50.20 41.82
N ILE A 4 13.35 -49.46 41.48
CA ILE A 4 13.26 -48.12 40.89
C ILE A 4 13.36 -48.26 39.37
N SER A 5 12.26 -48.01 38.66
CA SER A 5 12.27 -47.98 37.20
C SER A 5 13.16 -46.85 36.67
N PRO A 6 14.01 -47.10 35.64
CA PRO A 6 14.79 -46.03 35.03
C PRO A 6 13.86 -45.06 34.30
N ALA A 7 13.99 -43.77 34.58
CA ALA A 7 13.18 -42.74 33.95
C ALA A 7 13.39 -42.71 32.43
N THR A 8 12.30 -42.64 31.68
CA THR A 8 12.32 -42.42 30.22
C THR A 8 13.01 -41.10 29.91
N LYS A 9 14.21 -41.18 29.32
CA LYS A 9 14.90 -40.00 28.79
C LYS A 9 14.07 -39.42 27.66
N SER A 10 13.40 -38.29 27.93
CA SER A 10 12.72 -37.52 26.90
C SER A 10 13.76 -37.06 25.88
N SER A 11 13.71 -37.64 24.68
CA SER A 11 14.60 -37.29 23.58
C SER A 11 14.14 -35.96 22.99
N PHE A 12 14.65 -34.86 23.53
CA PHE A 12 14.51 -33.55 22.92
C PHE A 12 15.30 -33.56 21.60
N THR A 13 14.62 -33.83 20.49
CA THR A 13 15.19 -33.70 19.15
C THR A 13 15.23 -32.22 18.78
N PRO A 14 16.42 -31.60 18.57
CA PRO A 14 16.53 -30.24 18.04
C PRO A 14 16.28 -30.30 16.53
N GLY A 15 15.06 -30.69 16.16
CA GLY A 15 14.63 -31.08 14.82
C GLY A 15 14.45 -29.91 13.85
N ASN A 16 15.31 -28.90 13.91
CA ASN A 16 15.35 -27.82 12.91
C ASN A 16 16.00 -28.33 11.61
N GLN A 17 15.38 -29.35 11.01
CA GLN A 17 15.75 -29.87 9.70
C GLN A 17 15.36 -28.84 8.63
N VAL A 18 16.24 -27.86 8.45
CA VAL A 18 16.28 -26.97 7.28
C VAL A 18 16.09 -27.86 6.05
N SER A 19 14.95 -27.69 5.35
CA SER A 19 14.54 -28.65 4.34
C SER A 19 15.52 -28.67 3.17
N ASN A 20 15.49 -29.72 2.36
CA ASN A 20 16.36 -29.75 1.17
C ASN A 20 16.00 -28.63 0.17
N ARG A 21 14.76 -28.12 0.21
CA ARG A 21 14.34 -26.90 -0.51
C ARG A 21 14.89 -25.61 0.13
N ASP A 22 14.84 -25.47 1.46
CA ASP A 22 15.45 -24.33 2.17
C ASP A 22 16.94 -24.21 1.90
N LYS A 23 17.68 -25.33 1.90
CA LYS A 23 19.11 -25.37 1.58
C LYS A 23 19.38 -24.91 0.14
N GLU A 24 18.51 -25.25 -0.80
CA GLU A 24 18.62 -24.81 -2.18
C GLU A 24 18.30 -23.32 -2.33
N ILE A 25 17.25 -22.82 -1.65
CA ILE A 25 16.96 -21.38 -1.55
C ILE A 25 18.16 -20.62 -0.98
N GLN A 26 18.84 -21.15 0.03
CA GLN A 26 20.05 -20.53 0.60
C GLN A 26 21.22 -20.50 -0.39
N ARG A 27 21.46 -21.57 -1.17
CA ARG A 27 22.46 -21.57 -2.26
C ARG A 27 22.15 -20.54 -3.32
N LEU A 28 20.90 -20.52 -3.80
CA LEU A 28 20.41 -19.59 -4.82
C LEU A 28 20.51 -18.13 -4.33
N MET A 29 20.18 -17.85 -3.07
CA MET A 29 20.40 -16.53 -2.46
C MET A 29 21.90 -16.16 -2.41
N GLN A 30 22.79 -17.08 -2.03
CA GLN A 30 24.23 -16.83 -2.04
C GLN A 30 24.78 -16.58 -3.46
N GLN A 31 24.26 -17.29 -4.46
CA GLN A 31 24.59 -17.07 -5.88
C GLN A 31 24.09 -15.71 -6.37
N LYS A 32 22.87 -15.31 -5.98
CA LYS A 32 22.33 -13.96 -6.26
C LYS A 32 23.19 -12.85 -5.64
N VAL A 33 23.70 -13.03 -4.42
CA VAL A 33 24.63 -12.05 -3.80
C VAL A 33 25.88 -11.88 -4.67
N ARG A 34 26.55 -12.99 -5.02
CA ARG A 34 27.77 -12.97 -5.87
C ARG A 34 27.56 -12.31 -7.25
N LEU A 35 26.39 -12.52 -7.86
CA LEU A 35 26.06 -11.88 -9.14
C LEU A 35 25.77 -10.38 -9.01
N ASN A 36 25.28 -9.93 -7.84
CA ASN A 36 25.14 -8.49 -7.56
C ASN A 36 26.51 -7.86 -7.29
N GLU A 37 27.41 -8.55 -6.58
CA GLU A 37 28.81 -8.14 -6.39
C GLU A 37 29.54 -8.04 -7.75
N GLU A 38 29.41 -9.03 -8.64
CA GLU A 38 29.97 -8.95 -10.00
C GLU A 38 29.35 -7.80 -10.80
N MET A 39 28.01 -7.62 -10.74
CA MET A 39 27.34 -6.51 -11.42
C MET A 39 27.81 -5.14 -10.90
N GLN A 40 28.13 -5.01 -9.61
CA GLN A 40 28.71 -3.79 -9.06
C GLN A 40 30.15 -3.59 -9.55
N GLY A 41 30.98 -4.65 -9.52
CA GLY A 41 32.34 -4.62 -10.07
C GLY A 41 32.40 -4.26 -11.56
N VAL A 42 31.44 -4.71 -12.37
CA VAL A 42 31.32 -4.36 -13.79
C VAL A 42 30.86 -2.90 -13.98
N LYS A 43 30.08 -2.33 -13.06
CA LYS A 43 29.71 -0.91 -13.08
C LYS A 43 30.89 0.00 -12.71
N SER A 44 31.74 -0.42 -11.77
CA SER A 44 32.91 0.34 -11.28
C SER A 44 34.25 0.01 -11.96
N ASN A 45 34.28 -0.89 -12.94
CA ASN A 45 35.46 -1.14 -13.76
C ASN A 45 35.49 -0.12 -14.92
N ASP A 46 36.51 0.72 -14.98
CA ASP A 46 36.65 1.78 -16.00
C ASP A 46 37.45 1.39 -17.26
N GLU A 47 38.04 0.20 -17.28
CA GLU A 47 38.75 -0.36 -18.43
C GLU A 47 37.79 -0.94 -19.49
N LEU A 48 36.58 -1.34 -19.08
CA LEU A 48 35.55 -1.86 -19.97
C LEU A 48 34.86 -0.74 -20.76
N ASP A 49 34.67 -0.94 -22.06
CA ASP A 49 33.88 -0.02 -22.89
C ASP A 49 32.39 -0.03 -22.53
N THR A 50 31.69 1.08 -22.77
CA THR A 50 30.28 1.27 -22.38
C THR A 50 29.33 0.21 -22.95
N LYS A 51 29.59 -0.32 -24.15
CA LYS A 51 28.77 -1.35 -24.79
C LYS A 51 28.99 -2.71 -24.13
N THR A 52 30.23 -3.07 -23.81
CA THR A 52 30.57 -4.29 -23.06
C THR A 52 30.07 -4.21 -21.61
N LYS A 53 30.22 -3.07 -20.92
CA LYS A 53 29.60 -2.85 -19.59
C LYS A 53 28.09 -3.10 -19.67
N ALA A 54 27.38 -2.46 -20.62
CA ALA A 54 25.94 -2.62 -20.78
C ALA A 54 25.51 -4.06 -21.11
N GLN A 55 26.23 -4.76 -22.00
CA GLN A 55 25.95 -6.15 -22.35
C GLN A 55 26.17 -7.09 -21.15
N ARG A 56 27.26 -6.93 -20.39
CA ARG A 56 27.54 -7.75 -19.21
C ARG A 56 26.58 -7.47 -18.06
N ILE A 57 26.23 -6.21 -17.79
CA ILE A 57 25.18 -5.84 -16.82
C ILE A 57 23.83 -6.45 -17.21
N LYS A 58 23.44 -6.41 -18.50
CA LYS A 58 22.21 -7.06 -18.98
C LYS A 58 22.25 -8.58 -18.78
N SER A 59 23.38 -9.24 -19.05
CA SER A 59 23.54 -10.67 -18.81
C SER A 59 23.42 -11.03 -17.33
N LEU A 60 24.10 -10.31 -16.44
CA LEU A 60 24.04 -10.53 -15.00
C LEU A 60 22.65 -10.27 -14.43
N THR A 61 21.96 -9.23 -14.92
CA THR A 61 20.57 -8.92 -14.58
C THR A 61 19.64 -10.08 -14.94
N ASN A 62 19.76 -10.62 -16.16
CA ASN A 62 18.99 -11.79 -16.59
C ASN A 62 19.23 -13.01 -15.69
N SER A 63 20.49 -13.29 -15.32
CA SER A 63 20.83 -14.40 -14.42
C SER A 63 20.28 -14.21 -13.01
N ILE A 64 20.27 -12.99 -12.48
CA ILE A 64 19.62 -12.66 -11.20
C ILE A 64 18.11 -12.91 -11.27
N SER A 65 17.43 -12.47 -12.34
CA SER A 65 15.99 -12.70 -12.55
C SER A 65 15.64 -14.19 -12.71
N GLN A 66 16.51 -15.00 -13.34
CA GLN A 66 16.35 -16.45 -13.40
C GLN A 66 16.43 -17.09 -12.01
N ILE A 67 17.39 -16.67 -11.17
CA ILE A 67 17.53 -17.17 -9.79
C ILE A 67 16.33 -16.75 -8.93
N ASP A 68 15.85 -15.51 -9.04
CA ASP A 68 14.63 -15.07 -8.33
C ASP A 68 13.40 -15.88 -8.74
N SER A 69 13.29 -16.24 -10.03
CA SER A 69 12.23 -17.12 -10.54
C SER A 69 12.31 -18.53 -9.96
N GLN A 70 13.52 -19.10 -9.86
CA GLN A 70 13.75 -20.41 -9.23
C GLN A 70 13.42 -20.39 -7.73
N ILE A 71 13.84 -19.35 -7.00
CA ILE A 71 13.49 -19.17 -5.58
C ILE A 71 11.98 -19.07 -5.39
N ALA A 72 11.28 -18.32 -6.26
CA ALA A 72 9.82 -18.21 -6.22
C ALA A 72 9.13 -19.55 -6.51
N GLN A 73 9.60 -20.30 -7.52
CA GLN A 73 9.09 -21.63 -7.82
C GLN A 73 9.23 -22.57 -6.62
N ILE A 74 10.45 -22.74 -6.09
CA ILE A 74 10.74 -23.67 -4.98
C ILE A 74 9.89 -23.33 -3.74
N LYS A 75 9.72 -22.05 -3.41
CA LYS A 75 8.83 -21.60 -2.32
C LYS A 75 7.35 -21.92 -2.58
N SER A 76 6.88 -21.79 -3.82
CA SER A 76 5.50 -22.13 -4.16
C SER A 76 5.23 -23.64 -4.13
N GLU A 77 6.17 -24.46 -4.59
CA GLU A 77 6.12 -25.92 -4.46
C GLU A 77 6.10 -26.36 -2.99
N GLU A 78 6.97 -25.78 -2.16
CA GLU A 78 7.05 -26.07 -0.72
C GLU A 78 5.74 -25.70 0.00
N LEU A 79 5.13 -24.56 -0.36
CA LEU A 79 3.84 -24.15 0.20
C LEU A 79 2.70 -25.08 -0.25
N GLN A 80 2.70 -25.54 -1.51
CA GLN A 80 1.73 -26.53 -1.97
C GLN A 80 1.90 -27.88 -1.27
N GLU A 81 3.14 -28.34 -1.09
CA GLU A 81 3.47 -29.61 -0.43
C GLU A 81 3.08 -29.59 1.06
N LYS A 82 3.40 -28.49 1.77
CA LYS A 82 2.98 -28.27 3.16
C LYS A 82 1.45 -28.18 3.34
N ASN A 83 0.71 -27.76 2.33
CA ASN A 83 -0.76 -27.80 2.35
C ASN A 83 -1.31 -29.22 2.06
N LYS A 84 -0.71 -29.96 1.10
CA LYS A 84 -1.09 -31.36 0.83
C LYS A 84 -0.86 -32.28 2.05
N LEU A 85 0.28 -32.12 2.73
CA LEU A 85 0.64 -32.85 3.95
C LEU A 85 -0.17 -32.46 5.21
N ARG A 86 -1.06 -31.47 5.13
CA ARG A 86 -1.94 -31.06 6.24
C ARG A 86 -3.39 -31.54 6.13
N GLN A 87 -3.75 -32.29 5.09
CA GLN A 87 -4.98 -33.08 5.15
C GLN A 87 -4.74 -34.36 5.98
N PRO A 88 -5.51 -34.61 7.05
CA PRO A 88 -5.40 -35.86 7.79
C PRO A 88 -5.98 -37.01 6.97
N GLU A 89 -5.13 -37.94 6.55
CA GLU A 89 -5.53 -39.19 5.92
C GLU A 89 -6.46 -39.98 6.85
N LYS A 90 -7.76 -40.00 6.53
CA LYS A 90 -8.73 -40.92 7.15
C LYS A 90 -9.12 -42.01 6.14
N ALA A 91 -9.18 -43.22 6.69
CA ALA A 91 -9.27 -44.50 6.01
C ALA A 91 -10.30 -44.63 4.89
N GLN A 92 -10.03 -45.65 4.06
CA GLN A 92 -10.75 -46.10 2.87
C GLN A 92 -12.29 -46.15 2.96
N GLN A 93 -12.88 -46.11 1.76
CA GLN A 93 -14.22 -46.54 1.32
C GLN A 93 -15.25 -45.45 1.01
N GLN A 94 -15.98 -45.74 -0.07
CA GLN A 94 -16.96 -44.91 -0.78
C GLN A 94 -16.39 -43.68 -1.50
N GLN A 95 -16.67 -43.59 -2.81
CA GLN A 95 -16.39 -42.40 -3.60
C GLN A 95 -17.30 -41.25 -3.13
N PRO A 96 -16.77 -40.05 -2.83
CA PRO A 96 -17.55 -38.85 -3.04
C PRO A 96 -17.73 -38.65 -4.55
N LYS A 97 -18.94 -38.27 -4.96
CA LYS A 97 -19.14 -37.63 -6.28
C LYS A 97 -18.28 -36.36 -6.36
N PRO A 98 -17.94 -35.86 -7.56
CA PRO A 98 -17.53 -34.47 -7.70
C PRO A 98 -18.71 -33.58 -7.27
N THR A 99 -18.65 -33.03 -6.06
CA THR A 99 -19.53 -31.94 -5.63
C THR A 99 -18.95 -30.65 -6.18
N ASP A 100 -19.17 -30.38 -7.47
CA ASP A 100 -18.73 -29.16 -8.15
C ASP A 100 -19.18 -27.89 -7.43
N GLU A 101 -20.31 -27.94 -6.72
CA GLU A 101 -20.92 -26.82 -5.99
C GLU A 101 -19.94 -26.09 -5.05
N THR A 102 -19.00 -26.79 -4.39
CA THR A 102 -18.06 -26.15 -3.44
C THR A 102 -16.93 -25.40 -4.15
N GLN A 103 -16.48 -25.87 -5.32
CA GLN A 103 -15.51 -25.13 -6.14
C GLN A 103 -16.19 -24.04 -6.97
N ALA A 104 -17.40 -24.31 -7.48
CA ALA A 104 -18.23 -23.30 -8.14
C ALA A 104 -18.53 -22.13 -7.19
N SER A 105 -18.86 -22.40 -5.92
CA SER A 105 -19.14 -21.37 -4.90
C SER A 105 -17.95 -20.46 -4.61
N SER A 106 -16.72 -20.99 -4.51
CA SER A 106 -15.54 -20.15 -4.29
C SER A 106 -15.12 -19.35 -5.54
N LEU A 107 -15.34 -19.90 -6.74
CA LEU A 107 -15.13 -19.19 -8.01
C LEU A 107 -16.19 -18.10 -8.23
N ASP A 108 -17.45 -18.38 -7.95
CA ASP A 108 -18.58 -17.43 -7.98
C ASP A 108 -18.37 -16.28 -6.97
N HIS A 109 -17.92 -16.58 -5.75
CA HIS A 109 -17.55 -15.56 -4.77
C HIS A 109 -16.38 -14.68 -5.26
N LEU A 110 -15.33 -15.28 -5.84
CA LEU A 110 -14.21 -14.54 -6.43
C LEU A 110 -14.64 -13.67 -7.63
N ILE A 111 -15.56 -14.15 -8.47
CA ILE A 111 -16.11 -13.38 -9.59
C ILE A 111 -16.94 -12.20 -9.05
N LYS A 112 -17.83 -12.43 -8.08
CA LYS A 112 -18.68 -11.41 -7.45
C LYS A 112 -17.89 -10.28 -6.81
N HIS A 113 -16.84 -10.61 -6.06
CA HIS A 113 -15.99 -9.61 -5.39
C HIS A 113 -14.71 -9.25 -6.17
N SER A 114 -14.60 -9.64 -7.45
CA SER A 114 -13.42 -9.37 -8.29
C SER A 114 -13.06 -7.88 -8.29
N GLN A 115 -14.05 -7.01 -8.50
CA GLN A 115 -13.90 -5.55 -8.44
C GLN A 115 -13.55 -5.03 -7.04
N THR A 116 -14.05 -5.68 -5.98
CA THR A 116 -13.76 -5.36 -4.58
C THR A 116 -12.30 -5.67 -4.24
N TYR A 117 -11.77 -6.82 -4.69
CA TYR A 117 -10.35 -7.16 -4.57
C TYR A 117 -9.45 -6.21 -5.36
N ASP A 118 -9.87 -5.81 -6.56
CA ASP A 118 -9.17 -4.85 -7.41
C ASP A 118 -9.07 -3.46 -6.75
N GLN A 119 -10.14 -3.01 -6.09
CA GLN A 119 -10.17 -1.78 -5.30
C GLN A 119 -9.32 -1.90 -4.02
N LEU A 120 -9.40 -3.03 -3.32
CA LEU A 120 -8.59 -3.32 -2.14
C LEU A 120 -7.10 -3.26 -2.46
N GLY A 121 -6.65 -3.85 -3.57
CA GLY A 121 -5.27 -3.77 -4.05
C GLY A 121 -4.83 -2.34 -4.36
N LYS A 122 -5.69 -1.55 -5.01
CA LYS A 122 -5.43 -0.12 -5.30
C LYS A 122 -5.31 0.72 -4.02
N LEU A 123 -6.13 0.46 -3.00
CA LEU A 123 -6.08 1.15 -1.71
C LEU A 123 -4.88 0.72 -0.85
N VAL A 124 -4.54 -0.56 -0.79
CA VAL A 124 -3.32 -1.04 -0.11
C VAL A 124 -2.08 -0.43 -0.77
N GLY A 125 -1.99 -0.46 -2.09
CA GLY A 125 -0.91 0.20 -2.84
C GLY A 125 -0.93 1.73 -2.74
N LEU A 126 -2.03 2.36 -2.31
CA LEU A 126 -2.06 3.79 -1.95
C LEU A 126 -1.52 4.00 -0.54
N ARG A 127 -2.03 3.26 0.46
CA ARG A 127 -1.55 3.28 1.86
C ARG A 127 -0.04 3.14 1.94
N ASP A 128 0.52 2.16 1.23
CA ASP A 128 1.97 1.87 1.27
C ASP A 128 2.81 3.02 0.67
N ARG A 129 2.32 3.67 -0.40
CA ARG A 129 2.96 4.88 -0.96
C ARG A 129 2.88 6.07 0.00
N MET A 130 1.76 6.24 0.69
CA MET A 130 1.56 7.33 1.66
C MET A 130 2.44 7.14 2.90
N GLN A 131 2.55 5.90 3.40
CA GLN A 131 3.43 5.56 4.51
C GLN A 131 4.92 5.70 4.12
N GLY A 132 5.28 5.34 2.89
CA GLY A 132 6.61 5.66 2.33
C GLY A 132 6.87 7.16 2.25
N SER A 133 5.89 7.97 1.81
CA SER A 133 6.01 9.42 1.77
C SER A 133 6.26 10.04 3.15
N ILE A 134 5.56 9.57 4.20
CA ILE A 134 5.80 10.00 5.58
C ILE A 134 7.25 9.68 6.00
N GLN A 135 7.71 8.45 5.75
CA GLN A 135 9.08 8.04 6.08
C GLN A 135 10.15 8.86 5.35
N THR A 136 9.93 9.20 4.08
CA THR A 136 10.82 10.09 3.32
C THR A 136 10.82 11.50 3.90
N THR A 137 9.65 12.13 4.08
CA THR A 137 9.56 13.52 4.58
C THR A 137 10.10 13.66 6.01
N GLU A 138 9.86 12.69 6.89
CA GLU A 138 10.50 12.66 8.22
C GLU A 138 12.00 12.40 8.14
N GLY A 139 12.44 11.48 7.28
CA GLY A 139 13.85 11.14 7.09
C GLY A 139 14.67 12.34 6.61
N GLU A 140 14.16 13.06 5.61
CA GLU A 140 14.70 14.36 5.19
C GLU A 140 14.72 15.36 6.35
N THR A 141 13.60 15.58 7.05
CA THR A 141 13.51 16.56 8.14
C THR A 141 14.56 16.29 9.24
N ARG A 142 14.81 15.00 9.57
CA ARG A 142 15.85 14.59 10.53
C ARG A 142 17.25 14.80 9.96
N PHE A 143 17.47 14.57 8.67
CA PHE A 143 18.77 14.79 8.00
C PHE A 143 19.10 16.27 7.86
N ASP A 144 18.16 17.08 7.35
CA ASP A 144 18.25 18.53 7.22
C ASP A 144 18.62 19.16 8.58
N ARG A 145 17.92 18.74 9.64
CA ARG A 145 18.19 19.15 11.02
C ARG A 145 19.58 18.74 11.50
N LEU A 146 20.00 17.50 11.27
CA LEU A 146 21.32 16.99 11.66
C LEU A 146 22.47 17.76 10.98
N VAL A 147 22.33 18.13 9.70
CA VAL A 147 23.30 18.95 8.97
C VAL A 147 23.46 20.35 9.58
N LEU A 148 22.39 20.89 10.16
CA LEU A 148 22.41 22.17 10.87
C LEU A 148 22.95 22.04 12.31
N GLU A 149 22.62 20.97 13.03
CA GLU A 149 23.07 20.70 14.41
C GLU A 149 24.55 20.28 14.50
N ILE A 150 25.15 19.65 13.47
CA ILE A 150 26.57 19.27 13.49
C ILE A 150 27.47 20.50 13.31
N ASN A 151 28.16 20.90 14.38
CA ASN A 151 29.26 21.87 14.34
C ASN A 151 30.60 21.18 14.03
N PRO A 152 31.55 21.87 13.36
CA PRO A 152 32.89 21.33 13.12
C PRO A 152 33.69 21.22 14.44
N PRO A 153 34.60 20.23 14.58
CA PRO A 153 35.37 20.03 15.79
C PRO A 153 36.23 21.26 16.12
N GLY A 154 36.13 21.75 17.36
CA GLY A 154 36.84 22.95 17.83
C GLY A 154 36.05 24.26 17.73
N ASN A 155 34.80 24.26 17.25
CA ASN A 155 33.92 25.43 17.27
C ASN A 155 32.54 25.07 17.82
N GLU A 156 32.33 25.22 19.12
CA GLU A 156 31.16 24.64 19.81
C GLU A 156 29.82 25.34 19.49
N LEU A 157 29.83 26.61 19.07
CA LEU A 157 28.62 27.39 18.80
C LEU A 157 28.72 28.24 17.52
N ASP A 158 28.37 27.66 16.38
CA ASP A 158 28.08 28.43 15.17
C ASP A 158 26.70 29.11 15.30
N LEU A 159 26.71 30.40 15.65
CA LEU A 159 25.50 31.21 15.80
C LEU A 159 24.71 31.34 14.50
N GLY A 160 25.38 31.31 13.34
CA GLY A 160 24.74 31.36 12.02
C GLY A 160 23.95 30.09 11.72
N LYS A 161 24.55 28.92 11.99
CA LYS A 161 23.84 27.63 11.96
C LYS A 161 22.66 27.60 12.94
N SER A 162 22.84 28.12 14.16
CA SER A 162 21.77 28.17 15.17
C SER A 162 20.56 28.99 14.70
N MET A 163 20.78 30.21 14.17
CA MET A 163 19.72 31.05 13.61
C MET A 163 19.08 30.44 12.35
N MET A 164 19.86 29.73 11.53
CA MET A 164 19.36 29.00 10.36
C MET A 164 18.48 27.81 10.78
N LEU A 165 18.91 27.04 11.78
CA LEU A 165 18.12 25.94 12.37
C LEU A 165 16.79 26.45 12.94
N GLU A 166 16.79 27.56 13.69
CA GLU A 166 15.55 28.13 14.21
C GLU A 166 14.60 28.60 13.08
N ASN A 167 15.14 29.20 12.01
CA ASN A 167 14.34 29.57 10.84
C ASN A 167 13.77 28.33 10.13
N SER A 168 14.59 27.30 9.89
CA SER A 168 14.15 26.04 9.28
C SER A 168 13.09 25.33 10.13
N GLU A 169 13.23 25.33 11.45
CA GLU A 169 12.29 24.74 12.40
C GLU A 169 10.92 25.43 12.35
N ARG A 170 10.90 26.77 12.27
CA ARG A 170 9.67 27.59 12.15
C ARG A 170 9.05 27.60 10.75
N THR A 171 9.78 27.20 9.71
CA THR A 171 9.32 27.28 8.30
C THR A 171 9.28 25.91 7.63
N VAL A 172 10.41 25.42 7.13
CA VAL A 172 10.52 24.18 6.34
C VAL A 172 10.08 22.96 7.14
N PHE A 173 10.56 22.79 8.37
CA PHE A 173 10.23 21.61 9.18
C PHE A 173 8.79 21.66 9.69
N GLN A 174 8.26 22.85 9.96
CA GLN A 174 6.85 23.04 10.28
C GLN A 174 5.95 22.67 9.09
N ALA A 175 6.25 23.15 7.88
CA ALA A 175 5.52 22.78 6.67
C ALA A 175 5.65 21.27 6.35
N LYS A 176 6.85 20.68 6.51
CA LYS A 176 7.05 19.21 6.38
C LYS A 176 6.20 18.43 7.39
N ARG A 177 6.06 18.90 8.64
CA ARG A 177 5.15 18.31 9.65
C ARG A 177 3.67 18.40 9.25
N GLU A 178 3.23 19.56 8.77
CA GLU A 178 1.83 19.78 8.36
C GLU A 178 1.45 18.87 7.18
N VAL A 179 2.36 18.69 6.21
CA VAL A 179 2.20 17.72 5.11
C VAL A 179 2.11 16.28 5.65
N VAL A 180 2.99 15.88 6.58
CA VAL A 180 2.92 14.56 7.24
C VAL A 180 1.59 14.36 7.98
N GLN A 181 1.07 15.39 8.66
CA GLN A 181 -0.21 15.34 9.36
C GLN A 181 -1.40 15.20 8.40
N ASP A 182 -1.40 15.87 7.25
CA ASP A 182 -2.44 15.64 6.23
C ASP A 182 -2.32 14.24 5.62
N ILE A 183 -1.10 13.75 5.31
CA ILE A 183 -0.92 12.38 4.81
C ILE A 183 -1.45 11.36 5.83
N HIS A 184 -1.21 11.52 7.14
CA HIS A 184 -1.85 10.69 8.18
C HIS A 184 -3.38 10.83 8.20
N SER A 185 -3.90 12.04 8.01
CA SER A 185 -5.35 12.33 7.97
C SER A 185 -6.03 11.73 6.74
N GLN A 186 -5.31 11.58 5.64
CA GLN A 186 -5.76 10.85 4.46
C GLN A 186 -5.57 9.32 4.61
N LEU A 187 -4.47 8.87 5.24
CA LEU A 187 -4.17 7.46 5.49
C LEU A 187 -5.29 6.78 6.28
N SER A 188 -5.79 7.42 7.34
CA SER A 188 -6.92 6.89 8.13
C SER A 188 -8.21 6.72 7.29
N LYS A 189 -8.45 7.58 6.30
CA LYS A 189 -9.57 7.45 5.35
C LYS A 189 -9.37 6.30 4.36
N VAL A 190 -8.11 5.98 4.02
CA VAL A 190 -7.75 4.81 3.20
C VAL A 190 -7.90 3.53 4.01
N ASP A 191 -7.39 3.48 5.23
CA ASP A 191 -7.50 2.31 6.13
C ASP A 191 -8.96 2.01 6.50
N GLN A 192 -9.79 3.03 6.73
CA GLN A 192 -11.23 2.86 6.92
C GLN A 192 -11.89 2.20 5.70
N LYS A 193 -11.61 2.70 4.48
CA LYS A 193 -12.13 2.11 3.23
C LYS A 193 -11.63 0.68 3.00
N ILE A 194 -10.37 0.38 3.31
CA ILE A 194 -9.82 -0.97 3.31
C ILE A 194 -10.63 -1.87 4.26
N GLY A 195 -10.87 -1.41 5.49
CA GLY A 195 -11.69 -2.11 6.47
C GLY A 195 -13.13 -2.35 6.02
N ASP A 196 -13.74 -1.41 5.29
CA ASP A 196 -15.11 -1.53 4.80
C ASP A 196 -15.23 -2.46 3.58
N LEU A 197 -14.31 -2.42 2.62
CA LEU A 197 -14.23 -3.42 1.53
C LEU A 197 -13.98 -4.83 2.07
N ILE A 198 -13.18 -4.96 3.15
CA ILE A 198 -12.98 -6.25 3.83
C ILE A 198 -14.29 -6.74 4.47
N LYS A 199 -15.12 -5.86 5.05
CA LYS A 199 -16.46 -6.21 5.58
C LYS A 199 -17.47 -6.55 4.47
N GLU A 200 -17.30 -6.00 3.27
CA GLU A 200 -18.12 -6.35 2.10
C GLU A 200 -17.82 -7.78 1.65
N ILE A 201 -16.54 -8.12 1.47
CA ILE A 201 -16.09 -9.48 1.06
C ILE A 201 -16.52 -10.54 2.10
N HIS A 202 -16.43 -10.23 3.39
CA HIS A 202 -16.79 -11.18 4.46
C HIS A 202 -18.28 -11.17 4.84
N GLN A 203 -19.12 -10.33 4.21
CA GLN A 203 -20.55 -10.38 4.44
C GLN A 203 -21.17 -11.56 3.66
N PRO A 204 -21.89 -12.49 4.31
CA PRO A 204 -22.67 -13.48 3.58
C PRO A 204 -23.70 -12.73 2.74
N ALA A 205 -23.79 -13.07 1.45
CA ALA A 205 -24.61 -12.35 0.48
C ALA A 205 -26.02 -12.07 1.02
N PRO A 206 -26.56 -10.85 0.85
CA PRO A 206 -27.91 -10.52 1.31
C PRO A 206 -28.88 -11.57 0.82
N LYS A 207 -29.67 -12.16 1.73
CA LYS A 207 -30.73 -13.09 1.35
C LYS A 207 -31.76 -12.32 0.54
N GLU A 208 -31.63 -12.42 -0.78
CA GLU A 208 -32.52 -11.83 -1.77
C GLU A 208 -33.95 -12.24 -1.40
N LYS A 209 -34.73 -11.27 -0.92
CA LYS A 209 -36.13 -11.51 -0.57
C LYS A 209 -36.89 -11.64 -1.88
N VAL A 210 -36.99 -12.87 -2.37
CA VAL A 210 -37.80 -13.25 -3.53
C VAL A 210 -39.21 -12.70 -3.31
N GLN A 211 -39.49 -11.57 -3.92
CA GLN A 211 -40.77 -10.90 -3.83
C GLN A 211 -41.68 -11.59 -4.85
N PRO A 212 -42.75 -12.28 -4.43
CA PRO A 212 -43.60 -13.01 -5.36
C PRO A 212 -44.27 -12.02 -6.33
N PRO A 213 -44.47 -12.41 -7.60
CA PRO A 213 -45.02 -11.51 -8.62
C PRO A 213 -46.49 -11.19 -8.31
N SER A 214 -46.75 -9.98 -7.79
CA SER A 214 -48.12 -9.48 -7.57
C SER A 214 -48.75 -9.11 -8.90
N SER A 215 -49.67 -9.95 -9.38
CA SER A 215 -50.52 -9.65 -10.53
C SER A 215 -51.53 -8.53 -10.23
N ALA A 216 -52.09 -7.95 -11.30
CA ALA A 216 -52.74 -6.64 -11.29
C ALA A 216 -54.21 -6.59 -10.83
N ALA A 217 -54.66 -5.35 -10.57
CA ALA A 217 -56.01 -4.78 -10.76
C ALA A 217 -57.00 -4.69 -9.57
N SER A 218 -57.90 -3.69 -9.67
CA SER A 218 -58.83 -3.14 -8.66
C SER A 218 -58.15 -2.43 -7.47
N GLY A 219 -58.56 -1.27 -6.95
CA GLY A 219 -59.86 -0.56 -6.98
C GLY A 219 -60.38 -0.46 -5.52
N LYS A 220 -60.82 0.66 -4.93
CA LYS A 220 -61.35 1.97 -5.38
C LYS A 220 -61.03 3.09 -4.33
N GLU A 221 -61.45 4.34 -4.61
CA GLU A 221 -61.93 5.45 -3.72
C GLU A 221 -61.79 5.31 -2.18
N ASP A 222 -61.51 6.33 -1.34
CA ASP A 222 -61.36 7.81 -1.46
C ASP A 222 -60.67 8.34 -0.14
N GLN A 223 -60.55 9.61 0.31
CA GLN A 223 -61.05 10.99 0.00
C GLN A 223 -59.90 12.01 0.38
N GLU A 224 -59.82 13.29 -0.04
CA GLU A 224 -60.45 14.53 0.51
C GLU A 224 -60.21 14.78 2.03
N VAL A 225 -59.86 15.97 2.60
CA VAL A 225 -59.76 17.42 2.24
C VAL A 225 -58.59 18.06 3.10
N ASN A 226 -58.13 19.33 3.15
CA ASN A 226 -58.38 20.66 2.52
C ASN A 226 -57.12 21.60 2.58
N GLU A 227 -57.29 22.90 2.25
CA GLU A 227 -56.40 24.08 2.26
C GLU A 227 -55.51 24.44 3.50
N GLY A 228 -54.49 25.31 3.27
CA GLY A 228 -53.62 25.90 4.33
C GLY A 228 -52.92 27.28 4.12
N LYS A 229 -53.21 28.04 3.03
CA LYS A 229 -52.93 29.50 2.77
C LYS A 229 -51.66 30.26 3.33
N LYS A 230 -50.95 30.94 2.39
CA LYS A 230 -50.24 32.28 2.49
C LYS A 230 -48.96 32.37 3.37
N THR A 231 -47.99 33.30 3.18
CA THR A 231 -47.71 34.45 2.24
C THR A 231 -46.17 34.51 2.00
N GLY A 232 -45.59 35.03 0.89
CA GLY A 232 -45.36 36.46 0.53
C GLY A 232 -44.28 37.12 1.42
N SER A 233 -43.19 37.78 0.97
CA SER A 233 -42.72 38.33 -0.34
C SER A 233 -41.16 38.41 -0.36
N LYS A 234 -40.41 38.37 -1.49
CA LYS A 234 -39.97 39.48 -2.41
C LYS A 234 -39.20 40.61 -1.67
N GLU A 235 -38.02 41.16 -2.05
CA GLU A 235 -37.48 41.60 -3.37
C GLU A 235 -35.91 41.54 -3.54
N LYS A 236 -35.38 42.19 -4.60
CA LYS A 236 -34.00 42.31 -5.15
C LYS A 236 -33.86 43.77 -5.72
N PRO A 237 -32.74 44.31 -6.29
CA PRO A 237 -31.29 44.00 -6.28
C PRO A 237 -30.40 45.29 -6.06
N SER A 238 -29.23 45.39 -6.73
CA SER A 238 -28.46 46.62 -7.13
C SER A 238 -27.31 47.11 -6.22
N ASP A 239 -26.34 47.95 -6.66
CA ASP A 239 -25.33 47.85 -7.77
C ASP A 239 -24.20 48.90 -7.59
N GLY A 240 -22.97 48.68 -8.14
CA GLY A 240 -21.84 49.63 -8.24
C GLY A 240 -21.06 50.02 -6.95
N GLY A 241 -19.81 50.52 -6.98
CA GLY A 241 -18.81 50.58 -8.06
C GLY A 241 -17.61 51.55 -7.79
N THR A 242 -16.39 51.21 -8.27
CA THR A 242 -15.18 52.09 -8.47
C THR A 242 -14.50 52.75 -7.22
N THR A 243 -13.21 53.16 -7.19
CA THR A 243 -12.12 53.37 -8.20
C THR A 243 -10.71 53.40 -7.53
N ASP A 244 -9.64 53.01 -8.26
CA ASP A 244 -8.28 53.61 -8.42
C ASP A 244 -7.44 54.16 -7.23
N GLN A 245 -6.08 54.30 -7.26
CA GLN A 245 -4.97 53.92 -8.17
C GLN A 245 -3.60 54.02 -7.42
N GLU A 246 -2.52 53.52 -8.04
CA GLU A 246 -1.12 54.08 -8.13
C GLU A 246 -0.03 52.96 -8.17
N ALA A 247 1.19 53.28 -8.67
CA ALA A 247 2.19 52.29 -9.11
C ALA A 247 3.64 52.58 -8.65
N GLY A 248 4.48 51.54 -8.61
CA GLY A 248 5.94 51.60 -8.35
C GLY A 248 6.67 50.47 -9.08
N ASN A 249 7.95 50.65 -9.46
CA ASN A 249 8.53 49.91 -10.59
C ASN A 249 9.97 49.37 -10.39
N GLY A 250 10.15 48.06 -10.62
CA GLY A 250 11.43 47.37 -10.88
C GLY A 250 12.32 47.02 -9.67
N PRO A 251 13.39 46.21 -9.85
CA PRO A 251 13.79 45.45 -11.05
C PRO A 251 13.64 43.91 -10.89
N GLN A 252 13.89 43.14 -11.95
CA GLN A 252 13.75 41.67 -11.98
C GLN A 252 15.09 40.92 -11.74
N THR A 253 15.03 39.78 -11.05
CA THR A 253 16.03 38.71 -11.10
C THR A 253 15.36 37.34 -11.31
N PRO A 254 15.90 36.45 -12.16
CA PRO A 254 15.24 35.20 -12.51
C PRO A 254 15.58 34.07 -11.53
N ALA A 255 14.60 33.65 -10.73
CA ALA A 255 14.65 32.41 -9.95
C ALA A 255 13.68 31.37 -10.55
N SER A 256 14.18 30.19 -10.90
CA SER A 256 13.42 29.16 -11.61
C SER A 256 12.44 28.42 -10.68
N ALA A 257 11.22 28.93 -10.55
CA ALA A 257 10.13 28.23 -9.89
C ALA A 257 9.61 27.07 -10.77
N SER A 258 10.03 25.84 -10.48
CA SER A 258 9.38 24.65 -11.03
C SER A 258 7.91 24.60 -10.56
N PRO A 259 6.91 24.50 -11.45
CA PRO A 259 5.52 24.42 -11.03
C PRO A 259 5.26 23.12 -10.29
N ALA A 260 4.60 23.20 -9.13
CA ALA A 260 4.09 22.02 -8.43
C ALA A 260 3.07 21.30 -9.33
N ALA A 261 3.08 19.95 -9.30
CA ALA A 261 2.21 19.14 -10.15
C ALA A 261 0.74 19.34 -9.75
N SER A 262 -0.02 20.02 -10.61
CA SER A 262 -1.47 20.17 -10.44
C SER A 262 -2.17 18.84 -10.71
N TYR A 263 -2.88 18.33 -9.71
CA TYR A 263 -3.68 17.10 -9.84
C TYR A 263 -5.03 17.41 -10.50
N PRO A 264 -5.45 16.65 -11.53
CA PRO A 264 -6.76 16.85 -12.15
C PRO A 264 -7.89 16.38 -11.22
N SER A 265 -8.79 17.29 -10.85
CA SER A 265 -10.05 16.93 -10.20
C SER A 265 -10.91 16.09 -11.13
N VAL A 266 -11.30 14.90 -10.69
CA VAL A 266 -12.25 14.04 -11.40
C VAL A 266 -13.67 14.40 -10.96
N ASP A 267 -14.47 14.95 -11.86
CA ASP A 267 -15.90 15.15 -11.64
C ASP A 267 -16.61 13.78 -11.65
N ILE A 268 -17.31 13.45 -10.57
CA ILE A 268 -18.08 12.20 -10.44
C ILE A 268 -19.55 12.60 -10.30
N ARG A 269 -20.29 12.45 -11.40
CA ARG A 269 -21.75 12.57 -11.42
C ARG A 269 -22.39 11.18 -11.38
N ILE A 270 -23.54 11.14 -10.74
CA ILE A 270 -24.33 9.95 -10.39
C ILE A 270 -25.33 9.68 -11.52
#